data_AF-A0A2N5D533-F1
#
_entry.id   AF-A0A2N5D533-F1
#
_cell.length_a   1.000
_cell.length_b   1.000
_cell.length_c   1.000
_cell.angle_alpha   90.00
_cell.angle_beta   90.00
_cell.angle_gamma   90.00
#
_symmetry.space_group_name_H-M   'P 1'
#
loop_
_entity.id
_entity.type
_entity.pdbx_description
1 polymer ?
#
loop_
_entity_poly.entity_id
_entity_poly.type
_entity_poly.pdbx_seq_one_letter_code
_entity_poly.pdbx_strand_id
1 'polypeptide(L)'
;MSRLACQSWHVRPVSAAMISAVLAFADIHRDLGGGRTMMRLSPERAAKADVILLLGGDAERATDVGLVWNDREDQLIRVVDDAALRETRLAAWEEAFDLFEADDHEPEAPRLCA
;
A
#
# COMPACT_ATOMS: atom_id res chain seq x y z
N MET A 1 -20.90 -14.37 15.10
CA MET A 1 -21.04 -13.72 13.77
C MET A 1 -19.65 -13.63 13.16
N SER A 2 -19.29 -14.61 12.32
CA SER A 2 -17.94 -14.74 11.76
C SER A 2 -17.80 -13.83 10.53
N ARG A 3 -16.95 -12.80 10.61
CA ARG A 3 -16.58 -11.94 9.48
C ARG A 3 -15.59 -12.68 8.58
N LEU A 4 -16.05 -13.72 7.90
CA LEU A 4 -15.36 -14.23 6.72
C LEU A 4 -15.85 -13.37 5.55
N ALA A 5 -15.31 -12.16 5.44
CA ALA A 5 -15.44 -11.40 4.22
C ALA A 5 -14.88 -12.27 3.08
N CYS A 6 -15.66 -12.37 2.01
CA CYS A 6 -15.35 -13.14 0.80
C CYS A 6 -13.88 -12.89 0.41
N GLN A 7 -13.01 -13.89 0.60
CA GLN A 7 -11.67 -13.83 0.05
C GLN A 7 -11.85 -13.81 -1.47
N SER A 8 -11.55 -12.69 -2.12
CA SER A 8 -11.46 -12.65 -3.56
C SER A 8 -10.44 -13.71 -3.98
N TRP A 9 -10.90 -14.84 -4.51
CA TRP A 9 -10.05 -15.96 -4.95
C TRP A 9 -9.02 -15.58 -6.06
N HIS A 10 -8.95 -14.30 -6.41
CA HIS A 10 -8.05 -13.70 -7.40
C HIS A 10 -6.76 -13.13 -6.81
N VAL A 11 -6.68 -12.90 -5.49
CA VAL A 11 -5.47 -12.32 -4.87
C VAL A 11 -4.51 -13.44 -4.47
N ARG A 12 -3.31 -13.48 -5.08
CA ARG A 12 -2.27 -14.44 -4.69
C ARG A 12 -1.88 -14.21 -3.22
N PRO A 13 -1.76 -15.28 -2.42
CA PRO A 13 -1.40 -15.18 -1.01
C PRO A 13 0.05 -14.70 -0.85
N VAL A 14 0.35 -14.08 0.30
CA VAL A 14 1.70 -13.66 0.63
C VAL A 14 2.62 -14.87 0.75
N SER A 15 3.70 -14.86 -0.02
CA SER A 15 4.70 -15.93 -0.02
C SER A 15 5.86 -15.60 0.92
N ALA A 16 6.61 -16.63 1.34
CA ALA A 16 7.83 -16.44 2.13
C ALA A 16 8.86 -15.59 1.36
N ALA A 17 8.94 -15.71 0.04
CA ALA A 17 9.83 -14.91 -0.79
C ALA A 17 9.48 -13.41 -0.71
N MET A 18 8.19 -13.06 -0.72
CA MET A 18 7.74 -11.67 -0.55
C MET A 18 8.14 -11.11 0.82
N ILE A 19 7.94 -11.89 1.89
CA ILE A 19 8.34 -11.48 3.25
C ILE A 19 9.85 -11.24 3.30
N SER A 20 10.65 -12.18 2.78
CA SER A 20 12.11 -12.05 2.70
C SER A 20 12.54 -10.83 1.89
N ALA A 21 11.85 -10.53 0.78
CA ALA A 21 12.14 -9.35 -0.03
C ALA A 21 11.87 -8.05 0.73
N VAL A 22 10.77 -7.95 1.48
CA VAL A 22 10.51 -6.76 2.32
C VAL A 22 11.56 -6.65 3.43
N LEU A 23 11.92 -7.75 4.10
CA LEU A 23 12.97 -7.73 5.13
C LEU A 23 14.33 -7.28 4.58
N ALA A 24 14.68 -7.72 3.37
CA ALA A 24 15.99 -7.43 2.77
C ALA A 24 16.08 -6.07 2.07
N PHE A 25 14.96 -5.59 1.51
CA PHE A 25 15.00 -4.50 0.54
C PHE A 25 14.01 -3.36 0.81
N ALA A 26 13.23 -3.42 1.91
CA ALA A 26 12.35 -2.33 2.28
C ALA A 26 13.08 -0.99 2.29
N ASP A 27 12.50 -0.02 1.62
CA ASP A 27 12.97 1.36 1.57
C ASP A 27 12.02 2.30 2.32
N ILE A 28 10.77 1.88 2.52
CA ILE A 28 9.80 2.60 3.35
C ILE A 28 9.82 2.03 4.76
N HIS A 29 10.14 2.89 5.72
CA HIS A 29 10.07 2.60 7.15
C HIS A 29 9.18 3.65 7.83
N ARG A 30 8.13 3.20 8.50
CA ARG A 30 7.19 4.07 9.22
C ARG A 30 7.15 3.67 10.68
N ASP A 31 7.58 4.59 11.55
CA ASP A 31 7.45 4.42 12.99
C ASP A 31 5.96 4.41 13.37
N LEU A 32 5.54 3.35 14.05
CA LEU A 32 4.19 3.21 14.59
C LEU A 32 4.11 3.62 16.07
N GLY A 33 5.23 3.99 16.67
CA GLY A 33 5.39 4.23 18.10
C GLY A 33 5.52 2.94 18.91
N GLY A 34 6.01 3.07 20.14
CA GLY A 34 6.15 1.94 21.07
C GLY A 34 7.26 0.95 20.69
N GLY A 35 8.24 1.35 19.87
CA GLY A 35 9.33 0.49 19.39
C GLY A 35 8.88 -0.48 18.31
N ARG A 36 7.96 -0.03 17.44
CA ARG A 36 7.45 -0.82 16.32
C ARG A 36 7.63 -0.04 15.04
N THR A 37 8.18 -0.70 14.03
CA THR A 37 8.40 -0.11 12.72
C THR A 37 7.65 -0.90 11.67
N MET A 38 6.86 -0.22 10.83
CA MET A 38 6.28 -0.81 9.63
C MET A 38 7.25 -0.66 8.46
N MET A 39 7.61 -1.77 7.84
CA MET A 39 8.49 -1.84 6.69
C MET A 39 7.72 -2.23 5.43
N ARG A 40 7.99 -1.56 4.31
CA ARG A 40 7.37 -1.82 3.00
C ARG A 40 8.35 -1.55 1.86
N LEU A 41 8.02 -2.13 0.71
CA LEU A 41 8.62 -1.75 -0.57
C LEU A 41 7.80 -0.64 -1.22
N SER A 42 8.48 0.41 -1.68
CA SER A 42 7.89 1.36 -2.63
C SER A 42 7.73 0.70 -4.02
N PRO A 43 6.83 1.24 -4.87
CA PRO A 43 6.74 0.82 -6.28
C PRO A 43 8.08 0.96 -7.01
N GLU A 44 8.82 2.04 -6.75
CA GLU A 44 10.11 2.32 -7.38
C GLU A 44 11.17 1.29 -6.96
N ARG A 45 11.11 0.82 -5.71
CA ARG A 45 12.01 -0.22 -5.19
C ARG A 45 11.65 -1.58 -5.74
N ALA A 46 10.37 -1.91 -5.85
CA ALA A 46 9.90 -3.17 -6.43
C ALA A 46 10.30 -3.35 -7.91
N ALA A 47 10.47 -2.25 -8.64
CA ALA A 47 10.94 -2.25 -10.02
C ALA A 47 12.47 -2.45 -10.20
N LYS A 48 13.23 -2.60 -9.11
CA LYS A 48 14.69 -2.81 -9.19
C LYS A 48 15.03 -4.26 -9.50
N ALA A 49 16.15 -4.45 -10.21
CA ALA A 49 16.55 -5.76 -10.75
C ALA A 49 16.78 -6.81 -9.66
N ASP A 50 17.32 -6.43 -8.51
CA ASP A 50 17.50 -7.30 -7.34
C ASP A 50 16.16 -7.88 -6.83
N VAL A 51 15.13 -7.05 -6.73
CA VAL A 51 13.78 -7.48 -6.32
C VAL A 51 13.12 -8.33 -7.40
N ILE A 52 13.21 -7.92 -8.67
CA ILE A 52 12.65 -8.67 -9.79
C ILE A 52 13.32 -10.04 -9.95
N LEU A 53 14.63 -10.15 -9.76
CA LEU A 53 15.34 -11.43 -9.82
C LEU A 53 14.91 -12.39 -8.70
N LEU A 54 14.58 -11.86 -7.52
CA LEU A 54 14.11 -12.66 -6.40
C LEU A 54 12.64 -13.09 -6.53
N LEU A 55 11.78 -12.19 -6.97
CA LEU A 55 10.32 -12.38 -6.94
C LEU A 55 9.69 -12.68 -8.29
N GLY A 56 10.38 -12.39 -9.39
CA GLY A 56 9.81 -12.49 -10.75
C GLY A 56 8.52 -11.68 -10.87
N GLY A 57 7.45 -12.34 -11.34
CA GLY A 57 6.12 -11.72 -11.50
C GLY A 57 5.45 -11.29 -10.18
N ASP A 58 6.02 -11.66 -9.03
CA ASP A 58 5.52 -11.26 -7.71
C ASP A 58 6.12 -9.95 -7.19
N ALA A 59 7.02 -9.31 -7.96
CA ALA A 59 7.69 -8.09 -7.52
C ALA A 59 6.70 -6.96 -7.21
N GLU A 60 5.75 -6.69 -8.11
CA GLU A 60 4.70 -5.70 -7.89
C GLU A 60 3.80 -6.08 -6.71
N ARG A 61 3.45 -7.36 -6.58
CA ARG A 61 2.60 -7.84 -5.48
C ARG A 61 3.23 -7.60 -4.10
N ALA A 62 4.55 -7.56 -4.01
CA ALA A 62 5.25 -7.30 -2.75
C ALA A 62 5.10 -5.86 -2.25
N THR A 63 4.68 -4.88 -3.08
CA THR A 63 4.39 -3.51 -2.62
C THR A 63 3.15 -3.43 -1.73
N ASP A 64 2.25 -4.39 -1.89
CA ASP A 64 1.04 -4.53 -1.08
C ASP A 64 1.31 -5.23 0.27
N VAL A 65 2.53 -5.74 0.48
CA VAL A 65 2.93 -6.40 1.72
C VAL A 65 3.58 -5.40 2.67
N GLY A 66 3.06 -5.35 3.90
CA GLY A 66 3.69 -4.61 5.00
C GLY A 66 4.10 -5.53 6.12
N LEU A 67 5.29 -5.31 6.67
CA LEU A 67 5.80 -6.03 7.82
C LEU A 67 5.84 -5.12 9.03
N VAL A 68 5.36 -5.59 10.18
CA VAL A 68 5.52 -4.87 11.44
C VAL A 68 6.61 -5.55 12.24
N TRP A 69 7.69 -4.82 12.47
CA TRP A 69 8.85 -5.23 13.25
C TRP A 69 8.73 -4.70 14.67
N ASN A 70 9.18 -5.48 15.65
CA ASN A 70 9.42 -5.05 17.02
C ASN A 70 10.92 -4.77 17.18
N ASP A 71 11.28 -3.49 17.29
CA ASP A 71 12.67 -3.04 17.36
C ASP A 71 13.35 -3.45 18.69
N ARG A 72 12.56 -3.73 19.74
CA ARG A 72 13.09 -4.11 21.07
C ARG A 72 13.43 -5.59 21.17
N GLU A 73 12.61 -6.43 20.54
CA GLU A 73 12.75 -7.89 20.58
C GLU A 73 13.42 -8.46 19.33
N ASP A 74 13.67 -7.61 18.33
CA ASP A 74 14.24 -7.96 17.02
C ASP A 74 13.43 -9.05 16.32
N GLN A 75 12.10 -8.85 16.24
CA GLN A 75 11.15 -9.85 15.75
C GLN A 75 10.08 -9.28 14.84
N LEU A 76 9.73 -10.08 13.83
CA LEU A 76 8.55 -9.84 13.00
C LEU A 76 7.29 -10.22 13.79
N ILE A 77 6.47 -9.22 14.13
CA ILE A 77 5.25 -9.45 14.93
C ILE A 77 4.00 -9.57 14.08
N ARG A 78 4.00 -9.05 12.85
CA ARG A 78 2.84 -9.10 11.96
C ARG A 78 3.20 -8.95 10.49
N VAL A 79 2.51 -9.72 9.64
CA VAL A 79 2.43 -9.52 8.20
C VAL A 79 1.08 -8.89 7.88
N VAL A 80 1.08 -7.83 7.09
CA VAL A 80 -0.10 -7.11 6.61
C VAL A 80 -0.18 -7.30 5.10
N ASP A 81 -1.35 -7.68 4.62
CA ASP A 81 -1.62 -7.86 3.19
C ASP A 81 -2.72 -6.88 2.75
N ASP A 82 -2.30 -5.86 2.01
CA ASP A 82 -3.20 -4.81 1.53
C ASP A 82 -3.70 -5.04 0.09
N ALA A 83 -3.44 -6.18 -0.54
CA ALA A 83 -3.85 -6.37 -1.94
C ALA A 83 -5.38 -6.28 -2.11
N ALA A 84 -6.15 -6.73 -1.13
CA ALA A 84 -7.60 -6.58 -1.14
C ALA A 84 -8.06 -5.12 -1.01
N LEU A 85 -7.20 -4.23 -0.52
CA LEU A 85 -7.47 -2.80 -0.37
C LEU A 85 -6.92 -1.96 -1.53
N ARG A 86 -6.21 -2.57 -2.47
CA ARG A 86 -5.56 -1.87 -3.58
C ARG A 86 -6.57 -1.18 -4.49
N GLU A 87 -7.65 -1.88 -4.85
CA GLU A 87 -8.76 -1.33 -5.66
C GLU A 87 -9.44 -0.16 -4.93
N THR A 88 -9.73 -0.32 -3.63
CA THR A 88 -10.34 0.74 -2.82
C THR A 88 -9.45 1.97 -2.68
N ARG A 89 -8.13 1.77 -2.57
CA ARG A 89 -7.16 2.88 -2.50
C ARG A 89 -7.12 3.67 -3.80
N LEU A 90 -7.14 2.99 -4.95
CA LEU A 90 -7.16 3.65 -6.26
C LEU A 90 -8.45 4.48 -6.43
N ALA A 91 -9.61 3.89 -6.13
CA ALA A 91 -10.90 4.58 -6.21
C ALA A 91 -10.96 5.83 -5.32
N ALA A 92 -10.51 5.73 -4.06
CA ALA A 92 -10.48 6.89 -3.16
C ALA A 92 -9.54 8.01 -3.63
N TRP A 93 -8.48 7.67 -4.37
CA TRP A 93 -7.61 8.67 -5.00
C TRP A 93 -8.27 9.33 -6.21
N GLU A 94 -8.94 8.57 -7.07
CA GLU A 94 -9.70 9.10 -8.22
C GLU A 94 -10.80 10.05 -7.74
N GLU A 95 -11.59 9.66 -6.73
CA GLU A 95 -12.62 10.52 -6.13
C GLU A 95 -12.04 11.82 -5.55
N ALA A 96 -10.85 11.76 -4.93
CA ALA A 96 -10.19 12.94 -4.40
C ALA A 96 -9.70 13.86 -5.53
N PHE A 97 -9.17 13.31 -6.62
CA PHE A 97 -8.77 14.08 -7.81
C PHE A 97 -9.97 14.77 -8.47
N ASP A 98 -11.09 14.07 -8.64
CA ASP A 98 -12.33 14.63 -9.19
C ASP A 98 -12.84 15.81 -8.34
N LEU A 99 -12.72 15.72 -7.01
CA LEU A 99 -13.08 16.80 -6.09
C LEU A 99 -12.19 18.04 -6.28
N PHE A 100 -10.88 17.86 -6.47
CA PHE A 100 -9.97 18.98 -6.73
C PHE A 100 -10.22 19.64 -8.09
N GLU A 101 -10.59 18.88 -9.13
CA GLU A 101 -10.92 19.43 -10.45
C GLU A 101 -12.26 20.18 -10.46
N ALA A 102 -13.21 19.78 -9.60
CA ALA A 102 -14.49 20.46 -9.45
C ALA A 102 -14.37 21.85 -8.77
N ASP A 103 -13.36 22.06 -7.93
CA ASP A 103 -13.12 23.34 -7.24
C ASP A 103 -12.52 24.44 -8.16
N ASP A 104 -11.98 24.07 -9.34
CA ASP A 104 -11.53 25.03 -10.36
C ASP A 104 -12.69 25.65 -11.16
N HIS A 105 -13.94 25.20 -10.91
CA HIS A 105 -15.15 25.79 -11.48
C HIS A 105 -15.73 26.86 -10.55
N GLU A 106 -15.11 28.04 -10.51
CA GLU A 106 -15.74 29.23 -9.91
C GLU A 106 -17.08 29.47 -10.64
N PRO A 107 -18.24 29.44 -9.95
CA PRO A 107 -19.50 29.81 -10.58
C PRO A 107 -19.39 31.29 -10.99
N GLU A 108 -19.50 31.57 -12.29
CA GLU A 108 -19.46 32.92 -12.87
C GLU A 108 -20.35 33.84 -12.01
N ALA A 109 -19.71 34.81 -11.33
CA ALA A 109 -20.39 35.68 -10.38
C ALA A 109 -21.65 36.27 -11.03
N PRO A 110 -22.83 36.22 -10.37
CA PRO A 110 -24.04 36.77 -10.95
C PRO A 110 -23.80 38.23 -11.26
N ARG A 111 -23.81 38.56 -12.56
CA ARG A 111 -23.67 39.94 -13.04
C ARG A 111 -24.81 40.73 -12.42
N LEU A 112 -24.49 41.61 -11.47
CA LEU A 112 -25.42 42.60 -10.95
C LEU A 112 -25.79 43.52 -12.11
N CYS A 113 -26.90 43.23 -12.78
CA CYS A 113 -27.49 44.13 -13.77
C CYS A 113 -27.95 45.40 -13.03
N ALA A 114 -27.44 46.54 -13.50
CA ALA A 114 -27.78 47.89 -13.02
C ALA A 114 -29.17 48.33 -13.49
#